data_AF-A0A0M8VVJ5-F1
#
_entry.id   AF-A0A0M8VVJ5-F1
#
_cell.length_a   1.000
_cell.length_b   1.000
_cell.length_c   1.000
_cell.angle_alpha   90.00
_cell.angle_beta   90.00
_cell.angle_gamma   90.00
#
_symmetry.space_group_name_H-M   'P 1'
#
loop_
_entity.id
_entity.type
_entity.pdbx_description
1 polymer ?
#
loop_
_entity_poly.entity_id
_entity_poly.type
_entity_poly.pdbx_seq_one_letter_code
_entity_poly.pdbx_strand_id
1 'polypeptide(L)'
;MAFALLGGTIGTASATPPQTVYCPQTCWQQQVPAGANINPGMWQDANSSAAFWANYNIDWNHSTFGWRDLSPQWGHGWPAQAYGGTWYAYFEPNYSADRFIYYGGIFNDYNGTLTRQERARGASPNQAWSTLPNNTRLSPYVEYDIHMYSHTNPSGGRGQHRLVRNPNTGNVYATFDHYNTFYFLGRF
;
A
#
# COMPACT_ATOMS: atom_id res chain seq x y z
N MET A 1 22.87 -39.60 -29.62
CA MET A 1 22.01 -39.37 -30.81
C MET A 1 20.58 -39.33 -30.30
N ALA A 2 19.70 -38.37 -30.54
CA ALA A 2 19.73 -37.15 -31.31
C ALA A 2 18.75 -36.16 -30.64
N PHE A 3 19.01 -34.87 -30.81
CA PHE A 3 18.13 -33.76 -30.41
C PHE A 3 16.81 -33.78 -31.18
N ALA A 4 15.72 -33.42 -30.52
CA ALA A 4 14.54 -32.88 -31.18
C ALA A 4 14.23 -31.50 -30.58
N LEU A 5 14.54 -30.46 -31.34
CA LEU A 5 14.04 -29.11 -31.15
C LEU A 5 12.54 -29.10 -31.46
N LEU A 6 11.73 -28.55 -30.56
CA LEU A 6 10.44 -27.96 -30.89
C LEU A 6 10.49 -26.49 -30.48
N GLY A 7 10.55 -25.63 -31.49
CA GLY A 7 10.42 -24.18 -31.34
C GLY A 7 8.98 -23.80 -31.01
N GLY A 8 8.83 -22.79 -30.17
CA GLY A 8 7.55 -22.17 -29.82
C GLY A 8 7.77 -20.70 -29.46
N THR A 9 7.37 -19.84 -30.40
CA THR A 9 7.08 -18.40 -30.34
C THR A 9 7.34 -17.61 -29.05
N ILE A 10 8.08 -16.51 -29.22
CA ILE A 10 8.36 -15.45 -28.26
C ILE A 10 7.05 -14.74 -27.91
N GLY A 11 6.45 -15.07 -26.77
CA GLY A 11 5.47 -14.21 -26.11
C GLY A 11 6.23 -13.14 -25.35
N THR A 12 6.06 -11.86 -25.72
CA THR A 12 6.55 -10.72 -24.92
C THR A 12 5.75 -10.66 -23.62
N ALA A 13 6.18 -11.43 -22.63
CA ALA A 13 5.73 -11.28 -21.26
C ALA A 13 6.33 -9.98 -20.72
N SER A 14 5.46 -9.00 -20.47
CA SER A 14 5.71 -7.85 -19.62
C SER A 14 6.42 -8.30 -18.34
N ALA A 15 7.59 -7.73 -18.07
CA ALA A 15 8.46 -8.13 -16.98
C ALA A 15 7.70 -8.22 -15.65
N THR A 16 7.78 -9.40 -15.05
CA THR A 16 7.27 -9.76 -13.73
C THR A 16 7.78 -8.81 -12.65
N PRO A 17 6.92 -8.32 -11.74
CA PRO A 17 7.37 -7.54 -10.58
C PRO A 17 8.31 -8.39 -9.71
N PRO A 18 9.35 -7.78 -9.11
CA PRO A 18 10.38 -8.49 -8.38
C PRO A 18 9.81 -9.30 -7.20
N GLN A 19 10.11 -10.60 -7.17
CA GLN A 19 10.01 -11.51 -6.03
C GLN A 19 11.27 -11.26 -5.15
N THR A 20 11.31 -11.21 -3.80
CA THR A 20 10.66 -12.04 -2.76
C THR A 20 11.04 -11.54 -1.33
N VAL A 21 10.11 -11.69 -0.35
CA VAL A 21 10.28 -12.08 1.10
C VAL A 21 10.77 -10.99 2.09
N TYR A 22 10.18 -10.68 3.27
CA TYR A 22 9.09 -11.23 4.10
C TYR A 22 8.71 -10.21 5.20
N CYS A 23 7.44 -10.22 5.62
CA CYS A 23 6.96 -9.68 6.88
C CYS A 23 7.20 -10.74 7.98
N PRO A 24 8.13 -10.55 8.95
CA PRO A 24 8.51 -11.60 9.92
C PRO A 24 7.42 -11.92 10.96
N GLN A 25 6.44 -11.05 11.12
CA GLN A 25 5.17 -11.41 11.76
C GLN A 25 4.24 -11.90 10.67
N THR A 26 3.51 -12.98 10.89
CA THR A 26 2.42 -13.46 10.03
C THR A 26 1.56 -12.30 9.52
N CYS A 27 1.90 -11.72 8.37
CA CYS A 27 1.05 -10.78 7.67
C CYS A 27 -0.15 -11.62 7.23
N TRP A 28 -1.29 -11.45 7.89
CA TRP A 28 -2.49 -12.26 7.63
C TRP A 28 -3.11 -11.82 6.31
N GLN A 29 -2.48 -12.17 5.19
CA GLN A 29 -2.95 -11.85 3.85
C GLN A 29 -4.19 -12.66 3.54
N GLN A 30 -5.25 -11.99 3.11
CA GLN A 30 -6.46 -12.65 2.64
C GLN A 30 -6.39 -12.93 1.13
N GLN A 31 -7.06 -13.99 0.72
CA GLN A 31 -7.41 -14.18 -0.69
C GLN A 31 -8.41 -13.10 -1.12
N VAL A 32 -8.51 -12.87 -2.44
CA VAL A 32 -9.54 -12.00 -3.00
C VAL A 32 -10.91 -12.42 -2.44
N PRO A 33 -11.70 -11.52 -1.85
CA PRO A 33 -13.01 -11.87 -1.32
C PRO A 33 -13.90 -12.46 -2.40
N ALA A 34 -14.57 -13.57 -2.09
CA ALA A 34 -15.47 -14.24 -3.04
C ALA A 34 -16.58 -13.28 -3.49
N GLY A 35 -16.79 -13.18 -4.81
CA GLY A 35 -17.79 -12.28 -5.40
C GLY A 35 -17.35 -10.82 -5.52
N ALA A 36 -16.12 -10.46 -5.10
CA ALA A 36 -15.58 -9.13 -5.36
C ALA A 36 -15.22 -8.98 -6.85
N ASN A 37 -15.60 -7.85 -7.45
CA ASN A 37 -15.24 -7.53 -8.83
C ASN A 37 -13.83 -6.92 -8.89
N ILE A 38 -12.83 -7.70 -8.48
CA ILE A 38 -11.43 -7.28 -8.41
C ILE A 38 -10.61 -8.19 -9.32
N ASN A 39 -9.84 -7.59 -10.23
CA ASN A 39 -8.90 -8.33 -11.04
C ASN A 39 -7.78 -8.91 -10.14
N PRO A 40 -7.39 -10.20 -10.27
CA PRO A 40 -6.29 -10.79 -9.50
C PRO A 40 -4.99 -9.98 -9.49
N GLY A 41 -4.64 -9.32 -10.60
CA GLY A 41 -3.46 -8.44 -10.69
C GLY A 41 -3.55 -7.25 -9.74
N MET A 42 -4.72 -6.61 -9.64
CA MET A 42 -4.93 -5.49 -8.70
C MET A 42 -4.79 -5.94 -7.25
N TRP A 43 -5.23 -7.15 -6.92
CA TRP A 43 -5.06 -7.71 -5.58
C TRP A 43 -3.60 -8.04 -5.27
N GLN A 44 -2.88 -8.57 -6.26
CA GLN A 44 -1.45 -8.83 -6.14
C GLN A 44 -0.65 -7.53 -5.97
N ASP A 45 -1.01 -6.47 -6.70
CA ASP A 45 -0.40 -5.14 -6.57
C ASP A 45 -0.67 -4.55 -5.19
N ALA A 46 -1.91 -4.68 -4.68
CA ALA A 46 -2.25 -4.24 -3.33
C ALA A 46 -1.43 -4.96 -2.25
N ASN A 47 -1.29 -6.29 -2.35
CA ASN A 47 -0.46 -7.06 -1.41
C ASN A 47 1.02 -6.70 -1.51
N SER A 48 1.55 -6.53 -2.72
CA SER A 48 2.94 -6.17 -2.95
C SER A 48 3.24 -4.76 -2.42
N SER A 49 2.33 -3.81 -2.65
CA SER A 49 2.41 -2.46 -2.11
C SER A 49 2.32 -2.47 -0.57
N ALA A 50 1.42 -3.25 0.02
CA ALA A 50 1.32 -3.34 1.48
C ALA A 50 2.60 -3.92 2.10
N ALA A 51 3.20 -4.93 1.46
CA ALA A 51 4.48 -5.49 1.87
C ALA A 51 5.64 -4.50 1.68
N PHE A 52 5.63 -3.70 0.60
CA PHE A 52 6.57 -2.60 0.42
C PHE A 52 6.46 -1.62 1.58
N TRP A 53 5.29 -1.03 1.80
CA TRP A 53 5.12 -0.04 2.86
C TRP A 53 5.55 -0.57 4.23
N ALA A 54 5.09 -1.78 4.59
CA ALA A 54 5.43 -2.50 5.82
C ALA A 54 6.94 -2.61 6.12
N ASN A 55 7.79 -2.55 5.08
CA ASN A 55 9.23 -2.76 5.16
C ASN A 55 10.06 -1.53 4.77
N TYR A 56 9.46 -0.34 4.66
CA TYR A 56 10.17 0.89 4.31
C TYR A 56 9.87 2.04 5.27
N ASN A 57 10.90 2.83 5.60
CA ASN A 57 10.77 4.01 6.45
C ASN A 57 11.42 5.24 5.79
N ILE A 58 11.14 6.42 6.33
CA ILE A 58 11.80 7.66 5.91
C ILE A 58 13.29 7.57 6.25
N ASP A 59 14.13 7.72 5.24
CA ASP A 59 15.53 8.06 5.40
C ASP A 59 15.62 9.56 5.75
N TRP A 60 15.95 9.86 7.00
CA TRP A 60 16.05 11.24 7.48
C TRP A 60 17.31 11.95 7.02
N ASN A 61 18.29 11.22 6.48
CA ASN A 61 19.55 11.78 6.01
C ASN A 61 19.50 12.16 4.54
N HIS A 62 18.46 11.73 3.82
CA HIS A 62 18.31 11.97 2.39
C HIS A 62 16.92 12.55 2.09
N SER A 63 16.91 13.62 1.31
CA SER A 63 15.68 14.19 0.76
C SER A 63 15.96 14.61 -0.66
N THR A 64 15.11 14.18 -1.58
CA THR A 64 15.29 14.46 -2.99
C THR A 64 14.13 15.29 -3.51
N PHE A 65 14.42 16.47 -4.07
CA PHE A 65 13.42 17.38 -4.67
C PHE A 65 12.22 17.71 -3.74
N GLY A 66 12.46 17.82 -2.43
CA GLY A 66 11.43 18.09 -1.44
C GLY A 66 10.58 16.87 -1.04
N TRP A 67 10.90 15.69 -1.57
CA TRP A 67 10.32 14.42 -1.15
C TRP A 67 11.16 13.78 -0.05
N ARG A 68 10.52 12.92 0.73
CA ARG A 68 11.19 12.12 1.76
C ARG A 68 11.66 10.82 1.15
N ASP A 69 12.95 10.54 1.22
CA ASP A 69 13.48 9.31 0.62
C ASP A 69 13.14 8.12 1.51
N LEU A 70 12.85 6.97 0.90
CA LEU A 70 12.53 5.72 1.59
C LEU A 70 13.74 4.81 1.63
N SER A 71 14.02 4.26 2.79
CA SER A 71 15.03 3.21 3.00
C SER A 71 14.37 1.93 3.50
N PRO A 72 14.85 0.74 3.08
CA PRO A 72 14.35 -0.52 3.62
C PRO A 72 14.59 -0.59 5.14
N GLN A 73 13.52 -0.78 5.90
CA GLN A 73 13.57 -1.03 7.34
C GLN A 73 12.53 -2.09 7.72
N TRP A 74 13.02 -3.28 8.01
CA TRP A 74 12.22 -4.47 8.27
C TRP A 74 11.35 -4.35 9.52
N GLY A 75 10.09 -4.76 9.42
CA GLY A 75 9.17 -4.93 10.54
C GLY A 75 8.62 -3.65 11.18
N HIS A 76 8.93 -2.47 10.63
CA HIS A 76 8.60 -1.18 11.25
C HIS A 76 8.22 -0.07 10.26
N GLY A 77 7.96 -0.37 8.99
CA GLY A 77 7.71 0.64 7.95
C GLY A 77 6.23 0.94 7.73
N TRP A 78 5.78 2.17 8.00
CA TRP A 78 4.49 2.75 7.57
C TRP A 78 4.63 4.28 7.70
N PRO A 79 5.45 4.92 6.86
CA PRO A 79 6.04 6.23 7.15
C PRO A 79 5.00 7.35 7.29
N ALA A 80 3.89 7.24 6.57
CA ALA A 80 2.80 8.20 6.65
C ALA A 80 1.99 8.12 7.94
N GLN A 81 2.16 7.07 8.76
CA GLN A 81 1.52 6.97 10.08
C GLN A 81 1.92 8.13 10.99
N ALA A 82 3.19 8.52 10.96
CA ALA A 82 3.70 9.62 11.78
C ALA A 82 3.87 10.92 10.96
N TYR A 83 4.10 10.82 9.66
CA TYR A 83 4.52 11.97 8.82
C TYR A 83 3.76 12.07 7.49
N GLY A 84 2.51 11.62 7.46
CA GLY A 84 1.66 11.68 6.27
C GLY A 84 1.43 13.10 5.73
N GLY A 85 0.80 13.19 4.56
CA GLY A 85 0.52 14.43 3.86
C GLY A 85 1.63 14.83 2.90
N THR A 86 2.46 13.87 2.47
CA THR A 86 3.68 14.15 1.71
C THR A 86 3.99 13.07 0.69
N TRP A 87 4.90 13.41 -0.21
CA TRP A 87 5.42 12.52 -1.24
C TRP A 87 6.71 11.86 -0.75
N TYR A 88 6.84 10.58 -1.08
CA TYR A 88 7.96 9.73 -0.75
C TYR A 88 8.67 9.31 -2.03
N ALA A 89 10.00 9.34 -2.03
CA ALA A 89 10.82 8.88 -3.13
C ALA A 89 11.48 7.55 -2.77
N TYR A 90 11.48 6.60 -3.69
CA TYR A 90 12.22 5.35 -3.55
C TYR A 90 13.18 5.18 -4.72
N PHE A 91 14.39 4.74 -4.40
CA PHE A 91 15.44 4.40 -5.36
C PHE A 91 15.64 2.89 -5.34
N GLU A 92 15.41 2.25 -6.47
CA GLU A 92 15.67 0.83 -6.59
C GLU A 92 17.19 0.61 -6.78
N PRO A 93 17.88 -0.13 -5.88
CA PRO A 93 19.35 -0.19 -5.87
C PRO A 93 19.99 -0.65 -7.20
N ASN A 94 19.26 -1.44 -8.00
CA ASN A 94 19.71 -1.97 -9.28
C ASN A 94 19.24 -1.15 -10.50
N TYR A 95 18.37 -0.16 -10.27
CA TYR A 95 17.88 0.77 -11.29
C TYR A 95 18.22 2.19 -10.85
N SER A 96 19.52 2.49 -10.80
CA SER A 96 20.09 3.74 -10.27
C SER A 96 19.55 5.04 -10.88
N ALA A 97 18.66 4.97 -11.87
CA ALA A 97 18.00 6.09 -12.51
C ALA A 97 16.48 6.16 -12.23
N ASP A 98 15.83 5.07 -11.83
CA ASP A 98 14.38 5.03 -11.69
C ASP A 98 13.97 5.42 -10.27
N ARG A 99 13.30 6.56 -10.19
CA ARG A 99 12.71 7.09 -8.96
C ARG A 99 11.22 6.86 -8.98
N PHE A 100 10.76 6.17 -7.95
CA PHE A 100 9.36 5.88 -7.75
C PHE A 100 8.82 6.82 -6.68
N ILE A 101 7.77 7.57 -7.05
CA ILE A 101 7.10 8.46 -6.12
C ILE A 101 5.85 7.75 -5.60
N TYR A 102 5.62 7.88 -4.30
CA TYR A 102 4.40 7.47 -3.64
C TYR A 102 3.85 8.59 -2.78
N TYR A 103 2.53 8.69 -2.61
CA TYR A 103 1.95 9.52 -1.56
C TYR A 103 1.47 8.68 -0.39
N GLY A 104 1.66 9.21 0.81
CA GLY A 104 1.01 8.69 2.00
C GLY A 104 0.45 9.82 2.85
N GLY A 105 -0.77 9.66 3.36
CA GLY A 105 -1.51 10.73 4.02
C GLY A 105 -2.54 10.24 5.02
N ILE A 106 -3.22 11.19 5.67
CA ILE A 106 -4.30 10.88 6.61
C ILE A 106 -5.56 10.58 5.79
N PHE A 107 -6.26 9.50 6.16
CA PHE A 107 -7.56 9.16 5.59
C PHE A 107 -8.68 9.40 6.60
N ASN A 108 -9.61 10.29 6.24
CA ASN A 108 -10.80 10.55 7.04
C ASN A 108 -11.96 9.67 6.57
N ASP A 109 -12.38 8.71 7.40
CA ASP A 109 -13.51 7.82 7.12
C ASP A 109 -14.85 8.52 7.41
N TYR A 110 -15.16 9.56 6.61
CA TYR A 110 -16.38 10.38 6.79
C TYR A 110 -17.66 9.55 6.78
N ASN A 111 -17.71 8.48 5.98
CA ASN A 111 -18.87 7.60 5.84
C ASN A 111 -18.90 6.45 6.87
N GLY A 112 -17.90 6.36 7.74
CA GLY A 112 -17.78 5.34 8.78
C GLY A 112 -17.63 3.91 8.23
N THR A 113 -17.26 3.74 6.97
CA THR A 113 -17.22 2.43 6.30
C THR A 113 -16.10 1.56 6.87
N LEU A 114 -14.88 2.10 6.97
CA LEU A 114 -13.76 1.37 7.58
C LEU A 114 -14.00 1.15 9.07
N THR A 115 -14.58 2.14 9.75
CA THR A 115 -14.95 2.04 11.16
C THR A 115 -15.91 0.87 11.40
N ARG A 116 -16.91 0.67 10.53
CA ARG A 116 -17.80 -0.49 10.61
C ARG A 116 -17.06 -1.81 10.35
N GLN A 117 -16.17 -1.84 9.35
CA GLN A 117 -15.39 -3.05 9.05
C GLN A 117 -14.43 -3.42 10.19
N GLU A 118 -13.77 -2.44 10.81
CA GLU A 118 -12.91 -2.63 11.99
C GLU A 118 -13.70 -3.24 13.15
N ARG A 119 -14.86 -2.66 13.46
CA ARG A 119 -15.75 -3.17 14.51
C ARG A 119 -16.25 -4.58 14.21
N ALA A 120 -16.59 -4.89 12.96
CA ALA A 120 -16.97 -6.24 12.54
C ALA A 120 -15.83 -7.25 12.70
N ARG A 121 -14.57 -6.78 12.73
CA ARG A 121 -13.36 -7.57 13.00
C ARG A 121 -12.93 -7.53 14.47
N GLY A 122 -13.77 -6.99 15.36
CA GLY A 122 -13.54 -6.99 16.81
C GLY A 122 -12.73 -5.82 17.34
N ALA A 123 -12.42 -4.80 16.53
CA ALA A 123 -11.75 -3.61 17.03
C ALA A 123 -12.64 -2.86 18.04
N SER A 124 -12.03 -2.40 19.14
CA SER A 124 -12.72 -1.53 20.10
C SER A 124 -13.01 -0.16 19.48
N PRO A 125 -14.00 0.61 20.01
CA PRO A 125 -14.34 1.93 19.47
C PRO A 125 -13.12 2.85 19.33
N ASN A 126 -12.25 2.90 20.35
CA ASN A 126 -11.06 3.76 20.38
C ASN A 126 -9.99 3.35 19.36
N GLN A 127 -10.01 2.10 18.89
CA GLN A 127 -9.09 1.63 17.84
C GLN A 127 -9.62 1.94 16.45
N ALA A 128 -10.94 2.00 16.26
CA ALA A 128 -11.56 2.27 14.96
C ALA A 128 -11.74 3.77 14.69
N TRP A 129 -11.90 4.59 15.73
CA TRP A 129 -12.03 6.05 15.64
C TRP A 129 -11.76 6.72 17.00
N SER A 130 -11.40 7.99 16.99
CA SER A 130 -11.27 8.85 18.16
C SER A 130 -12.37 9.91 18.15
N THR A 131 -12.99 10.19 19.31
CA THR A 131 -13.89 11.35 19.46
C THR A 131 -13.10 12.52 20.02
N LEU A 132 -13.11 13.67 19.34
CA LEU A 132 -12.67 14.92 19.94
C LEU A 132 -13.74 15.44 20.93
N PRO A 133 -13.38 16.29 21.91
CA PRO A 133 -14.33 16.89 22.85
C PRO A 133 -15.52 17.63 22.21
N ASN A 134 -15.39 18.03 20.93
CA ASN A 134 -16.44 18.66 20.14
C ASN A 134 -17.30 17.64 19.34
N ASN A 135 -17.31 16.37 19.74
CA ASN A 135 -17.98 15.27 19.04
C ASN A 135 -17.52 14.99 17.60
N THR A 136 -16.40 15.57 17.16
CA THR A 136 -15.82 15.26 15.86
C THR A 136 -15.15 13.89 15.89
N ARG A 137 -15.41 13.04 14.89
CA ARG A 137 -14.75 11.75 14.73
C ARG A 137 -13.46 11.93 13.94
N LEU A 138 -12.32 11.70 14.57
CA LEU A 138 -11.04 11.53 13.88
C LEU A 138 -10.79 10.06 13.68
N SER A 139 -10.63 9.66 12.43
CA SER A 139 -10.28 8.28 12.14
C SER A 139 -8.76 8.15 12.18
N PRO A 140 -8.20 7.06 12.74
CA PRO A 140 -6.75 6.90 12.84
C PRO A 140 -6.13 6.50 11.50
N TYR A 141 -6.93 6.41 10.44
CA TYR A 141 -6.52 5.77 9.21
C TYR A 141 -5.50 6.59 8.43
N VAL A 142 -4.61 5.87 7.78
CA VAL A 142 -3.54 6.41 6.96
C VAL A 142 -3.65 5.75 5.59
N GLU A 143 -3.64 6.55 4.54
CA GLU A 143 -3.67 6.05 3.16
C GLU A 143 -2.29 6.01 2.53
N TYR A 144 -2.14 5.09 1.58
CA TYR A 144 -0.94 4.89 0.78
C TYR A 144 -1.32 4.57 -0.66
N ASP A 145 -0.50 5.00 -1.61
CA ASP A 145 -0.68 4.63 -3.01
C ASP A 145 -0.27 3.17 -3.26
N ILE A 146 -1.07 2.48 -4.10
CA ILE A 146 -0.76 1.13 -4.58
C ILE A 146 0.26 1.20 -5.72
N HIS A 147 0.10 2.17 -6.62
CA HIS A 147 0.97 2.33 -7.78
C HIS A 147 2.06 3.38 -7.51
N MET A 148 3.21 3.16 -8.12
CA MET A 148 4.30 4.14 -8.22
C MET A 148 4.07 5.12 -9.36
N TYR A 149 4.53 6.36 -9.20
CA TYR A 149 4.58 7.34 -10.27
C TYR A 149 6.02 7.56 -10.70
N SER A 150 6.21 7.75 -12.01
CA SER A 150 7.50 8.20 -12.55
C SER A 150 7.79 9.62 -12.07
N HIS A 151 9.04 9.88 -11.73
CA HIS A 151 9.46 11.19 -11.21
C HIS A 151 9.26 12.36 -12.19
N THR A 152 9.09 12.08 -13.48
CA THR A 152 8.85 13.09 -14.53
C THR A 152 7.38 13.50 -14.63
N ASN A 153 6.46 12.76 -14.01
CA ASN A 153 5.04 13.09 -14.01
C ASN A 153 4.35 12.78 -12.66
N PRO A 154 4.72 13.48 -11.56
CA PRO A 154 4.00 13.39 -10.30
C PRO A 154 2.56 13.94 -10.39
N SER A 155 2.25 14.74 -11.41
CA SER A 155 0.98 15.44 -11.60
C SER A 155 -0.12 14.64 -12.31
N GLY A 156 0.16 13.42 -12.78
CA GLY A 156 -0.78 12.58 -13.55
C GLY A 156 -2.05 12.13 -12.82
N GLY A 157 -2.28 12.64 -11.61
CA GLY A 157 -3.32 12.19 -10.70
C GLY A 157 -2.91 10.89 -10.00
N ARG A 158 -3.27 10.74 -8.73
CA ARG A 158 -2.92 9.55 -7.95
C ARG A 158 -3.71 8.29 -8.37
N GLY A 159 -4.61 8.37 -9.35
CA GLY A 159 -5.49 7.27 -9.72
C GLY A 159 -6.52 6.92 -8.63
N GLN A 160 -7.16 5.76 -8.73
CA GLN A 160 -8.28 5.37 -7.86
C GLN A 160 -7.94 4.30 -6.81
N HIS A 161 -6.73 3.71 -6.89
CA HIS A 161 -6.33 2.57 -6.10
C HIS A 161 -5.51 2.99 -4.88
N ARG A 162 -5.94 2.61 -3.67
CA ARG A 162 -5.25 2.95 -2.42
C ARG A 162 -5.23 1.80 -1.45
N LEU A 163 -4.23 1.79 -0.59
CA LEU A 163 -4.28 1.13 0.68
C LEU A 163 -4.73 2.13 1.74
N VAL A 164 -5.49 1.65 2.71
CA VAL A 164 -5.82 2.38 3.92
C VAL A 164 -5.53 1.48 5.10
N ARG A 165 -4.66 1.94 6.00
CA ARG A 165 -4.24 1.22 7.19
C ARG A 165 -4.80 1.86 8.44
N ASN A 166 -5.24 1.03 9.37
CA ASN A 166 -5.45 1.43 10.75
C ASN A 166 -4.19 1.15 11.58
N PRO A 167 -3.47 2.19 12.06
CA PRO A 167 -2.25 2.00 12.83
C PRO A 167 -2.47 1.38 14.20
N ASN A 168 -3.69 1.49 14.77
CA ASN A 168 -4.00 0.97 16.09
C ASN A 168 -4.26 -0.55 16.09
N THR A 169 -4.73 -1.08 14.96
CA THR A 169 -5.01 -2.52 14.81
C THR A 169 -3.99 -3.21 13.91
N GLY A 170 -3.33 -2.47 13.01
CA GLY A 170 -2.51 -3.01 11.92
C GLY A 170 -3.33 -3.54 10.75
N ASN A 171 -4.67 -3.37 10.78
CA ASN A 171 -5.52 -3.80 9.68
C ASN A 171 -5.29 -2.92 8.45
N VAL A 172 -5.16 -3.56 7.29
CA VAL A 172 -4.97 -2.90 6.00
C VAL A 172 -6.13 -3.27 5.09
N TYR A 173 -6.66 -2.24 4.43
CA TYR A 173 -7.75 -2.32 3.48
C TYR A 173 -7.27 -1.80 2.12
N ALA A 174 -7.76 -2.37 1.04
CA ALA A 174 -7.57 -1.88 -0.31
C ALA A 174 -8.88 -1.29 -0.85
N THR A 175 -8.78 -0.19 -1.58
CA THR A 175 -9.86 0.35 -2.42
C THR A 175 -9.35 0.40 -3.86
N PHE A 176 -10.22 0.07 -4.80
CA PHE A 176 -9.93 0.10 -6.25
C PHE A 176 -10.82 1.08 -7.02
N ASP A 177 -11.71 1.79 -6.33
CA ASP A 177 -12.75 2.63 -6.93
C ASP A 177 -12.84 4.00 -6.25
N HIS A 178 -11.69 4.53 -5.78
CA HIS A 178 -11.59 5.84 -5.15
C HIS A 178 -12.45 5.97 -3.88
N TYR A 179 -12.22 5.05 -2.93
CA TYR A 179 -12.80 5.01 -1.58
C TYR A 179 -14.30 4.70 -1.52
N ASN A 180 -14.90 4.21 -2.61
CA ASN A 180 -16.30 3.80 -2.61
C ASN A 180 -16.46 2.42 -1.94
N THR A 181 -15.55 1.49 -2.20
CA THR A 181 -15.52 0.16 -1.58
C THR A 181 -14.17 -0.15 -0.96
N PHE A 182 -14.20 -0.92 0.13
CA PHE A 182 -13.01 -1.34 0.86
C PHE A 182 -13.01 -2.84 1.06
N TYR A 183 -11.86 -3.45 0.76
CA TYR A 183 -11.62 -4.86 0.90
C TYR A 183 -10.50 -5.06 1.91
N PHE A 184 -10.74 -5.86 2.93
CA PHE A 184 -9.71 -6.15 3.91
C PHE A 184 -8.62 -7.03 3.28
N LEU A 185 -7.41 -6.49 3.24
CA LEU A 185 -6.25 -7.14 2.66
C LEU A 185 -5.57 -8.04 3.69
N GLY A 186 -5.55 -7.62 4.94
CA GLY A 186 -4.88 -8.36 6.00
C GLY A 186 -4.46 -7.49 7.17
N ARG A 187 -3.57 -8.05 8.00
CA ARG A 187 -2.91 -7.33 9.09
C ARG A 187 -1.42 -7.25 8.79
N PHE A 188 -0.85 -6.05 8.82
CA PHE A 188 0.54 -5.72 8.48
C PHE A 188 1.16 -4.77 9.51
#